data_AF-A0AAN5C830-F1
#
_entry.id   AF-A0AAN5C830-F1
#
_cell.length_a   1.000
_cell.length_b   1.000
_cell.length_c   1.000
_cell.angle_alpha   90.00
_cell.angle_beta   90.00
_cell.angle_gamma   90.00
#
_symmetry.space_group_name_H-M   'P 1'
#
loop_
_entity.id
_entity.type
_entity.pdbx_description
1 polymer ?
#
loop_
_entity_poly.entity_id
_entity_poly.type
_entity_poly.pdbx_seq_one_letter_code
_entity_poly.pdbx_strand_id
1 'polypeptide(L)'
;VAAYDGCIYVVGGLDLNSFTVLNEVERYDPVSDSWTILKSMNSKRAYASLVVSCGKLFVLGGFQSVEPPHKLAKLLSSLEMYHPETDSWETRKGM
;
A
#
# COMPACT_ATOMS: atom_id res chain seq x y z
N VAL A 1 -1.08 -4.00 -6.40
CA VAL A 1 -1.89 -5.22 -6.12
C VAL A 1 -0.96 -6.41 -6.00
N ALA A 2 -1.28 -7.39 -5.14
CA ALA A 2 -0.54 -8.65 -5.03
C ALA A 2 -1.49 -9.78 -4.59
N ALA A 3 -1.19 -11.02 -4.96
CA ALA A 3 -1.91 -12.20 -4.48
C ALA A 3 -1.11 -12.88 -3.36
N TYR A 4 -1.77 -13.19 -2.25
CA TYR A 4 -1.18 -13.89 -1.10
C TYR A 4 -2.26 -14.68 -0.37
N ASP A 5 -1.95 -15.92 0.01
CA ASP A 5 -2.85 -16.79 0.79
C ASP A 5 -4.28 -16.89 0.21
N GLY A 6 -4.37 -17.12 -1.09
CA GLY A 6 -5.65 -17.22 -1.82
C GLY A 6 -6.40 -15.90 -2.02
N CYS A 7 -5.93 -14.80 -1.44
CA CYS A 7 -6.58 -13.50 -1.49
C CYS A 7 -5.81 -12.49 -2.36
N ILE A 8 -6.50 -11.43 -2.79
CA ILE A 8 -5.93 -10.30 -3.52
C ILE A 8 -5.83 -9.10 -2.57
N TYR A 9 -4.65 -8.49 -2.49
CA TYR A 9 -4.39 -7.32 -1.67
C TYR A 9 -4.18 -6.08 -2.54
N VAL A 10 -4.88 -5.00 -2.18
CA VAL A 10 -4.75 -3.67 -2.76
C VAL A 10 -4.29 -2.72 -1.66
N VAL A 11 -3.33 -1.86 -1.97
CA VAL A 11 -2.71 -0.95 -1.00
C VAL A 11 -2.55 0.44 -1.62
N GLY A 12 -2.89 1.47 -0.85
CA GLY A 12 -2.76 2.86 -1.22
C GLY A 12 -3.51 3.21 -2.50
N GLY A 13 -2.91 4.06 -3.32
CA GLY A 13 -3.50 4.56 -4.57
C GLY A 13 -3.72 6.07 -4.56
N LEU A 14 -4.37 6.55 -5.61
CA LEU A 14 -4.73 7.95 -5.81
C LEU A 14 -6.23 8.02 -6.08
N ASP A 15 -6.97 8.71 -5.21
CA ASP A 15 -8.34 9.11 -5.53
C ASP A 15 -8.28 10.23 -6.56
N LEU A 16 -8.77 9.95 -7.78
CA LEU A 16 -8.73 10.88 -8.90
C LEU A 16 -9.75 12.02 -8.78
N ASN A 17 -10.75 11.90 -7.90
CA ASN A 17 -11.71 12.97 -7.66
C ASN A 17 -11.13 14.06 -6.76
N SER A 18 -10.47 13.65 -5.67
CA SER A 18 -9.87 14.56 -4.68
C SER A 18 -8.38 14.82 -4.89
N PHE A 19 -7.73 14.08 -5.79
CA PHE A 19 -6.27 14.02 -5.95
C PHE A 19 -5.53 13.64 -4.65
N THR A 20 -6.21 12.89 -3.77
CA THR A 20 -5.65 12.47 -2.48
C THR A 20 -4.93 11.14 -2.61
N VAL A 21 -3.68 11.09 -2.13
CA VAL A 21 -2.94 9.85 -1.97
C VAL A 21 -3.47 9.08 -0.76
N LEU A 22 -3.69 7.79 -0.95
CA LEU A 22 -4.31 6.86 -0.02
C LEU A 22 -3.24 6.02 0.73
N ASN A 23 -3.59 5.56 1.92
CA ASN A 23 -2.82 4.58 2.70
C ASN A 23 -3.67 3.36 3.10
N GLU A 24 -4.90 3.30 2.63
CA GLU A 24 -5.87 2.24 2.86
C GLU A 24 -5.37 0.92 2.28
N VAL A 25 -5.79 -0.17 2.94
CA VAL A 25 -5.40 -1.52 2.58
C VAL A 25 -6.66 -2.37 2.61
N GLU A 26 -6.90 -3.05 1.51
CA GLU A 26 -8.07 -3.91 1.36
C GLU A 26 -7.65 -5.26 0.81
N ARG A 27 -8.30 -6.30 1.32
CA ARG A 27 -8.13 -7.68 0.88
C ARG A 27 -9.43 -8.19 0.31
N TYR A 28 -9.39 -8.66 -0.93
CA TYR A 28 -10.46 -9.39 -1.57
C TYR A 28 -10.25 -10.88 -1.40
N ASP A 29 -11.26 -11.57 -0.91
CA ASP A 29 -11.34 -13.03 -0.84
C ASP A 29 -12.25 -13.53 -1.98
N PRO A 30 -11.69 -14.19 -3.02
CA PRO A 30 -12.46 -14.72 -4.14
C PRO A 30 -13.42 -15.86 -3.78
N VAL A 31 -13.22 -16.54 -2.63
CA VAL A 31 -14.10 -17.64 -2.20
C VAL A 31 -15.40 -17.10 -1.62
N SER A 32 -15.31 -16.05 -0.81
CA SER A 32 -16.47 -15.39 -0.19
C SER A 32 -17.02 -14.22 -1.00
N ASP A 33 -16.33 -13.84 -2.08
CA ASP A 33 -16.62 -12.66 -2.92
C ASP A 33 -16.77 -11.39 -2.07
N SER A 34 -15.84 -11.18 -1.14
CA SER A 34 -15.94 -10.09 -0.17
C SER A 34 -14.63 -9.33 0.00
N TRP A 35 -14.77 -8.05 0.31
CA TRP A 35 -13.66 -7.18 0.67
C TRP A 35 -13.56 -7.06 2.19
N THR A 36 -12.35 -7.12 2.71
CA THR A 36 -12.01 -6.87 4.12
C THR A 36 -11.08 -5.66 4.17
N ILE A 37 -11.44 -4.65 4.97
CA ILE A 37 -10.54 -3.54 5.31
C ILE A 37 -9.52 -4.06 6.31
N LEU A 38 -8.24 -3.80 6.04
CA LEU A 38 -7.12 -4.17 6.91
C LEU A 38 -6.47 -2.91 7.50
N LYS A 39 -5.43 -3.10 8.33
CA LYS A 39 -4.65 -1.98 8.84
C LYS A 39 -4.07 -1.16 7.69
N SER A 40 -4.35 0.14 7.71
CA SER A 40 -3.74 1.10 6.79
C SER A 40 -2.22 1.15 6.95
N MET A 41 -1.51 1.40 5.85
CA MET A 41 -0.06 1.67 5.85
C MET A 41 0.27 2.89 6.72
N ASN A 42 1.50 2.96 7.23
CA ASN A 42 1.99 4.10 7.99
C ASN A 42 2.12 5.36 7.11
N SER A 43 2.45 5.18 5.83
CA SER A 43 2.57 6.27 4.85
C SER A 43 1.55 6.13 3.73
N LYS A 44 1.04 7.28 3.28
CA LYS A 44 0.29 7.40 2.02
C LYS A 44 1.21 7.10 0.84
N ARG A 45 0.75 6.26 -0.09
CA ARG A 45 1.52 5.78 -1.23
C ARG A 45 0.65 5.63 -2.46
N ALA A 46 0.95 6.40 -3.50
CA ALA A 46 0.48 6.14 -4.86
C ALA A 46 1.66 5.68 -5.74
N TYR A 47 1.37 4.90 -6.78
CA TYR A 47 2.36 4.36 -7.72
C TYR A 47 3.47 3.54 -7.05
N ALA A 48 3.18 2.95 -5.88
CA ALA A 48 4.09 2.06 -5.18
C ALA A 48 4.03 0.64 -5.76
N SER A 49 5.13 -0.10 -5.63
CA SER A 49 5.16 -1.53 -5.98
C SER A 49 4.77 -2.35 -4.75
N LEU A 50 3.88 -3.33 -4.92
CA LEU A 50 3.52 -4.28 -3.86
C LEU A 50 4.02 -5.67 -4.26
N VAL A 51 4.82 -6.30 -3.40
CA VAL A 51 5.38 -7.64 -3.64
C VAL A 51 5.16 -8.53 -2.42
N VAL A 52 5.09 -9.83 -2.65
CA VAL A 52 4.99 -10.84 -1.59
C VAL A 52 6.33 -11.57 -1.50
N SER A 53 6.88 -11.67 -0.30
CA SER A 53 8.11 -12.42 -0.05
C SER A 53 8.10 -12.97 1.37
N CYS A 54 8.57 -14.20 1.57
CA CYS A 54 8.72 -14.82 2.89
C CYS A 54 7.45 -14.72 3.78
N GLY A 55 6.26 -14.89 3.19
CA GLY A 55 4.98 -14.83 3.91
C GLY A 55 4.53 -13.41 4.32
N LYS A 56 5.12 -12.37 3.72
CA LYS A 56 4.82 -10.97 4.05
C LYS A 56 4.63 -10.14 2.79
N LEU A 57 3.89 -9.05 2.93
CA LEU A 57 3.71 -8.08 1.87
C LEU A 57 4.68 -6.91 2.08
N PHE A 58 5.32 -6.48 1.01
CA PHE A 58 6.24 -5.34 1.01
C PHE A 58 5.74 -4.31 0.02
N VAL A 59 5.53 -3.08 0.49
CA VAL A 59 5.22 -1.95 -0.37
C VAL A 59 6.49 -1.10 -0.53
N LEU A 60 6.88 -0.81 -1.76
CA LEU A 60 8.14 -0.16 -2.10
C LEU A 60 7.87 1.19 -2.78
N GLY A 61 8.48 2.25 -2.24
CA GLY A 61 8.49 3.58 -2.84
C GLY A 61 7.11 4.19 -3.06
N GLY A 62 6.92 4.80 -4.24
CA GLY A 62 5.76 5.62 -4.57
C GLY A 62 5.91 7.08 -4.13
N PHE A 63 4.82 7.83 -4.15
CA PHE A 63 4.79 9.20 -3.62
C PHE A 63 3.66 9.43 -2.63
N GLN A 64 3.87 10.39 -1.73
CA GLN A 64 2.98 10.68 -0.59
C GLN A 64 1.97 11.80 -0.85
N SER A 65 2.23 12.68 -1.82
CA SER A 65 1.34 13.78 -2.19
C SER A 65 1.47 14.13 -3.68
N VAL A 66 0.37 14.60 -4.28
CA VAL A 66 0.37 15.31 -5.55
C VAL A 66 0.23 16.79 -5.22
N GLU A 67 1.22 17.62 -5.56
CA GLU A 67 1.17 19.07 -5.28
C GLU A 67 1.23 19.88 -6.60
N PRO A 68 0.10 20.47 -7.05
CA PRO A 68 0.10 21.38 -8.21
C PRO A 68 0.72 22.76 -7.89
N PRO A 69 1.20 23.54 -8.88
CA PRO A 69 1.64 23.18 -10.23
C PRO A 69 3.17 23.04 -10.34
N HIS A 70 3.91 23.23 -9.25
CA HIS A 70 5.39 23.32 -9.28
C HIS A 70 6.11 22.60 -8.14
N LYS A 71 5.43 21.73 -7.38
CA LYS A 71 6.10 20.93 -6.36
C LYS A 71 6.28 19.49 -6.84
N LEU A 72 7.50 19.02 -6.71
CA LEU A 72 7.83 17.62 -6.90
C LEU A 72 7.01 16.81 -5.90
N ALA A 73 6.25 15.83 -6.39
CA ALA A 73 5.60 14.84 -5.55
C ALA A 73 6.62 14.30 -4.54
N LYS A 74 6.25 14.21 -3.26
CA LYS A 74 7.17 13.68 -2.24
C LYS A 74 7.40 12.19 -2.52
N LEU A 75 8.51 11.89 -3.20
CA LEU A 75 8.96 10.53 -3.49
C LEU A 75 9.42 9.84 -2.21
N LEU A 76 9.09 8.56 -2.09
CA LEU A 76 9.53 7.71 -1.00
C LEU A 76 10.63 6.78 -1.52
N SER A 77 11.78 6.78 -0.86
CA SER A 77 12.76 5.68 -0.98
C SER A 77 12.53 4.60 0.06
N SER A 78 11.57 4.80 0.99
CA SER A 78 11.26 3.83 2.04
C SER A 78 10.38 2.68 1.54
N LEU A 79 10.41 1.59 2.30
CA LEU A 79 9.45 0.50 2.17
C LEU A 79 8.70 0.27 3.47
N GLU A 80 7.54 -0.35 3.37
CA GLU A 80 6.80 -0.86 4.53
C GLU A 80 6.51 -2.34 4.35
N MET A 81 6.62 -3.09 5.43
CA MET A 81 6.37 -4.52 5.47
C MET A 81 5.13 -4.78 6.32
N TYR A 82 4.15 -5.48 5.76
CA TYR A 82 2.94 -5.91 6.44
C TYR A 82 3.15 -7.30 7.03
N HIS A 83 2.74 -7.48 8.29
CA HIS A 83 2.75 -8.76 9.00
C HIS A 83 1.30 -9.27 9.12
N PRO A 84 0.86 -10.20 8.25
CA PRO A 84 -0.53 -10.67 8.22
C PRO A 84 -1.03 -11.24 9.55
N GLU A 85 -0.15 -11.92 10.29
CA GLU A 85 -0.45 -12.53 11.60
C GLU A 85 -0.86 -11.52 12.68
N THR A 86 -0.49 -10.26 12.51
CA THR A 86 -0.68 -9.21 13.53
C THR A 86 -1.42 -7.99 12.99
N ASP A 87 -1.83 -8.02 11.72
CA ASP A 87 -2.44 -6.89 11.01
C ASP A 87 -1.68 -5.57 11.29
N SER A 88 -0.36 -5.60 11.07
CA SER A 88 0.54 -4.49 11.44
C SER A 88 1.57 -4.18 10.37
N TRP A 89 1.99 -2.91 10.33
CA TRP A 89 2.98 -2.39 9.38
C TRP A 89 4.25 -1.95 10.07
N GLU A 90 5.39 -2.34 9.49
CA GLU A 90 6.72 -1.94 9.92
C GLU A 90 7.39 -1.11 8.81
N THR A 91 7.72 0.15 9.11
CA THR A 91 8.48 1.01 8.19
C THR A 91 9.95 0.64 8.22
N ARG A 92 10.54 0.42 7.05
CA ARG A 92 11.98 0.22 6.88
C ARG A 92 12.56 1.29 5.97
N LYS A 93 13.76 1.76 6.31
CA LYS A 93 14.54 2.58 5.39
C LYS A 93 14.85 1.74 4.15
N GLY A 94 14.59 2.29 2.97
CA GLY A 94 15.20 1.77 1.76
C GLY A 94 16.62 2.34 1.59
N MET A 95 17.18 2.16 0.40
CA MET A 95 18.50 2.67 0.04
C MET A 95 18.54 4.21 0.05
#